data_AF-A0A937VJX5-F1
#
_entry.id   AF-A0A937VJX5-F1
#
_cell.length_a   1.000
_cell.length_b   1.000
_cell.length_c   1.000
_cell.angle_alpha   90.00
_cell.angle_beta   90.00
_cell.angle_gamma   90.00
#
_symmetry.space_group_name_H-M   'P 1'
#
loop_
_entity.id
_entity.type
_entity.pdbx_description
1 polymer ?
#
loop_
_entity_poly.entity_id
_entity_poly.type
_entity_poly.pdbx_seq_one_letter_code
_entity_poly.pdbx_strand_id
1 'polypeptide(L)' 'GRPRFSLTGAQGSGVLSSMTLADALLMLPTGFSGAPAGERFTVMLLEGSSAERPALPD' A
#
# COMPACT_ATOMS: atom_id res chain seq x y z
N GLY A 1 -3.23 -10.16 15.56
CA GLY A 1 -4.11 -9.06 15.12
C GLY A 1 -4.15 -9.03 13.61
N ARG A 2 -5.13 -8.34 12.98
CA ARG A 2 -5.16 -8.16 11.52
C ARG A 2 -4.08 -7.16 11.09
N PRO A 3 -3.38 -7.37 9.97
CA PRO A 3 -2.37 -6.43 9.49
C PRO A 3 -3.00 -5.08 9.13
N ARG A 4 -2.31 -3.99 9.44
CA ARG A 4 -2.64 -2.62 9.04
C ARG A 4 -1.63 -2.19 7.99
N PHE A 5 -2.06 -1.42 7.00
CA PHE A 5 -1.20 -0.92 5.94
C PHE A 5 -1.45 0.57 5.71
N SER A 6 -0.52 1.20 5.00
CA SER A 6 -0.64 2.55 4.44
C SER A 6 -0.18 2.53 2.99
N LEU A 7 -0.57 3.54 2.21
CA LEU A 7 -0.09 3.69 0.84
C LEU A 7 1.35 4.22 0.83
N THR A 8 2.11 3.86 -0.20
CA THR A 8 3.52 4.30 -0.38
C THR A 8 3.65 5.73 -0.94
N GLY A 9 2.54 6.47 -1.03
CA GLY A 9 2.47 7.80 -1.64
C GLY A 9 1.91 7.76 -3.06
N ALA A 10 2.51 8.52 -3.98
CA ALA A 10 2.06 8.58 -5.39
C ALA A 10 2.23 7.22 -6.10
N GLN A 11 1.19 6.78 -6.82
CA GLN A 11 1.11 5.45 -7.44
C GLN A 11 1.25 5.48 -8.98
N GLY A 12 1.78 6.56 -9.55
CA GLY A 12 2.02 6.64 -11.00
C GLY A 12 3.11 5.65 -11.42
N SER A 13 2.99 5.05 -12.61
CA SER A 13 3.93 4.01 -13.09
C SER A 13 5.37 4.49 -13.26
N GLY A 14 5.59 5.79 -13.43
CA GLY A 14 6.93 6.41 -13.44
C GLY A 14 7.54 6.61 -12.05
N VAL A 15 6.82 6.32 -10.96
CA VAL A 15 7.25 6.52 -9.58
C VAL A 15 7.76 5.20 -9.00
N LEU A 16 8.98 4.82 -9.36
CA LEU A 16 9.56 3.54 -8.94
C LEU A 16 9.71 3.40 -7.41
N SER A 17 9.88 4.52 -6.69
CA SER A 17 9.94 4.53 -5.23
C SER A 17 8.71 3.91 -4.56
N SER A 18 7.54 3.95 -5.22
CA SER A 18 6.32 3.29 -4.74
C SER A 18 6.45 1.77 -4.62
N MET A 19 7.29 1.15 -5.46
CA MET A 19 7.58 -0.28 -5.46
C MET A 19 8.69 -0.64 -4.47
N THR A 20 9.75 0.18 -4.38
CA THR A 20 10.84 -0.03 -3.40
C THR A 20 10.34 -0.02 -1.96
N LEU A 21 9.31 0.78 -1.67
CA LEU A 21 8.71 0.91 -0.34
C LEU A 21 7.56 -0.09 -0.09
N ALA A 22 7.16 -0.89 -1.08
CA ALA A 22 5.98 -1.74 -0.98
C ALA A 22 6.32 -3.12 -0.40
N ASP A 23 5.64 -3.49 0.68
CA ASP A 23 5.62 -4.86 1.19
C ASP A 23 4.47 -5.69 0.59
N ALA A 24 3.50 -5.02 -0.05
CA ALA A 24 2.29 -5.63 -0.58
C ALA A 24 1.66 -4.79 -1.70
N LEU A 25 0.84 -5.43 -2.52
CA LEU A 25 0.00 -4.81 -3.54
C LEU A 25 -1.46 -4.78 -3.09
N LEU A 26 -2.07 -3.60 -3.13
CA LEU A 26 -3.48 -3.39 -2.85
C LEU A 26 -4.32 -3.68 -4.10
N MET A 27 -5.32 -4.57 -4.00
CA MET A 27 -6.23 -4.85 -5.11
C MET A 27 -7.45 -3.93 -5.05
N LEU A 28 -7.61 -3.09 -6.07
CA LEU A 28 -8.73 -2.15 -6.20
C LEU A 28 -9.61 -2.51 -7.41
N PRO A 29 -10.94 -2.32 -7.32
CA PRO A 29 -11.81 -2.47 -8.47
C PRO A 29 -11.52 -1.39 -9.53
N THR A 30 -11.89 -1.65 -10.78
CA THR A 30 -11.77 -0.66 -11.85
C THR A 30 -12.61 0.58 -11.54
N GLY A 31 -12.04 1.77 -11.74
CA GLY A 31 -12.75 3.04 -11.48
C GLY A 31 -12.88 3.39 -9.99
N PHE A 32 -12.09 2.76 -9.11
CA PHE A 32 -12.07 3.07 -7.69
C PHE A 32 -11.81 4.57 -7.43
N SER A 33 -12.72 5.20 -6.68
CA SER A 33 -12.69 6.65 -6.40
C SER A 33 -12.07 7.00 -5.04
N GLY A 34 -11.71 6.01 -4.23
CA GLY A 34 -11.19 6.21 -2.88
C GLY A 34 -12.02 5.50 -1.81
N ALA A 35 -11.49 5.46 -0.59
CA ALA A 35 -12.17 4.93 0.58
C ALA A 35 -11.68 5.63 1.85
N PRO A 36 -12.50 5.66 2.92
CA PRO A 36 -12.07 6.17 4.21
C PRO A 36 -11.01 5.26 4.84
N ALA A 37 -10.21 5.83 5.75
CA ALA A 37 -9.30 5.03 6.59
C ALA A 37 -10.08 4.01 7.42
N GLY A 38 -9.55 2.80 7.54
CA GLY A 38 -10.17 1.69 8.27
C GLY A 38 -11.04 0.75 7.40
N GLU A 39 -11.28 1.11 6.15
CA GLU A 39 -11.92 0.21 5.17
C GLU A 39 -11.05 -1.03 4.91
N ARG A 40 -11.69 -2.16 4.55
CA ARG A 40 -11.01 -3.45 4.40
C ARG A 40 -10.74 -3.76 2.94
N PHE A 41 -9.52 -4.17 2.67
CA PHE A 41 -9.09 -4.51 1.33
C PHE A 41 -8.31 -5.82 1.28
N THR A 42 -8.35 -6.43 0.10
CA THR A 42 -7.47 -7.54 -0.26
C THR A 42 -6.10 -7.00 -0.64
N VAL A 43 -5.07 -7.57 -0.02
CA VAL A 43 -3.67 -7.28 -0.35
C VAL A 43 -2.96 -8.56 -0.75
N MET A 44 -2.02 -8.44 -1.68
CA MET A 44 -1.10 -9.49 -2.06
C MET A 44 0.27 -9.16 -1.47
N LEU A 45 0.77 -9.99 -0.57
CA LEU A 45 2.11 -9.79 0.01
C LEU A 45 3.18 -10.07 -1.05
N LEU A 46 4.22 -9.25 -1.06
CA LEU A 46 5.39 -9.46 -1.91
C LEU A 46 6.46 -10.25 -1.14
N GLU A 47 7.20 -11.10 -1.84
CA GLU A 47 8.39 -11.74 -1.27
C GLU A 47 9.58 -10.77 -1.32
N GLY A 48 10.27 -10.60 -0.18
CA GLY A 48 11.40 -9.67 -0.05
C GLY A 48 10.97 -8.28 0.44
N SER A 49 10.58 -8.19 1.71
CA SER A 49 10.17 -6.94 2.38
C SER A 49 11.38 -6.20 2.98
N SER A 50 11.42 -4.88 2.83
CA SER A 50 12.42 -4.00 3.44
C SER A 50 12.03 -3.66 4.88
N ALA A 51 12.98 -3.66 5.82
CA ALA A 51 12.71 -3.33 7.22
C ALA A 51 12.35 -1.85 7.47
N GLU A 52 12.57 -0.99 6.48
CA GLU A 52 12.32 0.45 6.58
C GLU A 52 10.86 0.76 6.24
N ARG A 53 10.06 0.97 7.29
CA ARG A 53 8.65 1.35 7.16
C ARG A 53 8.52 2.87 7.34
N PRO A 54 7.91 3.60 6.40
CA PRO A 54 7.55 5.00 6.63
C PRO A 54 6.64 5.12 7.86
N ALA A 55 6.84 6.15 8.68
CA ALA A 55 5.98 6.41 9.82
C ALA A 55 4.54 6.66 9.34
N LEU A 56 3.56 6.03 9.99
CA LEU A 56 2.17 6.33 9.74
C LEU A 56 1.90 7.76 10.22
N PRO A 57 1.32 8.65 9.40
CA PRO A 57 0.85 9.95 9.89
C PRO A 57 -0.28 9.74 10.91
N ASP A 58 -0.31 10.59 11.94
CA ASP A 58 -1.32 10.59 13.02
C ASP A 58 -2.74 10.86 12.50
#